data_AF-A0A813N6Q5-F1
#
_entry.id   AF-A0A813N6Q5-F1
#
_cell.length_a   1.000
_cell.length_b   1.000
_cell.length_c   1.000
_cell.angle_alpha   90.00
_cell.angle_beta   90.00
_cell.angle_gamma   90.00
#
_symmetry.space_group_name_H-M   'P 1'
#
loop_
_entity.id
_entity.type
_entity.pdbx_description
1 polymer ?
#
loop_
_entity_poly.entity_id
_entity_poly.type
_entity_poly.pdbx_seq_one_letter_code
_entity_poly.pdbx_strand_id
1 'polypeptide(L)'
;MKNPLGLNHAEIVAGLALELVKSSKRVINPVTKQPFRVKFGFHSGPAVGGIVGAKNYQYCLFGDTINTASRITTTGEPGRVHVSDTSYALLKDSQYFETQHRGKTELKGKGTSETYWLIGPTPAYTSLIDQDQYDMDDEEPSELSYQQATKAENNAPRSFANTSPNGHLAPVPRTPVKSNINKRPSLSGSQCPFSGHKIGIEPFGM
;
A
#
# COMPACT_ATOMS: atom_id res chain seq x y z
N MET A 1 10.19 18.87 2.73
CA MET A 1 9.51 18.55 4.00
C MET A 1 10.44 17.66 4.80
N LYS A 2 10.90 18.13 5.97
CA LYS A 2 11.62 17.27 6.93
C LYS A 2 10.56 16.62 7.82
N ASN A 3 10.71 15.32 8.11
CA ASN A 3 9.83 14.61 9.01
C ASN A 3 9.92 15.23 10.42
N PRO A 4 8.81 15.68 11.05
CA PRO A 4 8.85 16.25 12.40
C PRO A 4 9.44 15.30 13.44
N LEU A 5 9.25 13.99 13.26
CA LEU A 5 9.75 12.96 14.19
C LEU A 5 11.23 12.60 13.97
N GLY A 6 11.88 13.12 12.93
CA GLY A 6 13.25 12.72 12.56
C GLY A 6 13.40 11.26 12.10
N LEU A 7 12.31 10.48 12.07
CA LEU A 7 12.32 9.08 11.67
C LEU A 7 12.56 8.92 10.16
N ASN A 8 13.25 7.84 9.80
CA ASN A 8 13.37 7.41 8.41
C ASN A 8 12.08 6.72 7.92
N HIS A 9 11.96 6.49 6.62
CA HIS A 9 10.73 5.89 6.05
C HIS A 9 10.47 4.47 6.55
N ALA A 10 11.51 3.69 6.87
CA ALA A 10 11.36 2.33 7.36
C ALA A 10 10.84 2.30 8.80
N GLU A 11 11.30 3.23 9.65
CA GLU A 11 10.83 3.42 11.03
C GLU A 11 9.36 3.81 11.08
N ILE A 12 8.93 4.75 10.22
CA ILE A 12 7.52 5.14 10.11
C ILE A 12 6.64 3.93 9.74
N VAL A 13 7.08 3.14 8.75
CA VAL A 13 6.36 1.95 8.30
C VAL A 13 6.37 0.85 9.37
N ALA A 14 7.45 0.69 10.12
CA ALA A 14 7.55 -0.25 11.23
C ALA A 14 6.55 0.08 12.35
N GLY A 15 6.45 1.36 12.72
CA GLY A 15 5.44 1.86 13.66
C GLY A 15 4.02 1.56 13.20
N LEU A 16 3.70 1.92 11.95
CA LEU A 16 2.41 1.64 11.32
C LEU A 16 2.09 0.13 11.32
N ALA A 17 3.07 -0.71 11.00
CA ALA A 17 2.89 -2.16 10.92
C ALA A 17 2.48 -2.75 12.28
N LEU A 18 3.16 -2.34 13.35
CA LEU A 18 2.89 -2.81 14.70
C LEU A 18 1.50 -2.37 15.18
N GLU A 19 1.14 -1.11 14.96
CA GLU A 19 -0.18 -0.60 15.34
C GLU A 19 -1.31 -1.23 14.51
N LEU A 20 -1.07 -1.56 13.23
CA LEU A 20 -2.04 -2.27 12.42
C LEU A 20 -2.27 -3.70 12.93
N VAL A 21 -1.20 -4.44 13.25
CA VAL A 21 -1.30 -5.81 13.82
C VAL A 21 -1.99 -5.79 15.18
N LYS A 22 -1.72 -4.78 16.01
CA LYS A 22 -2.40 -4.58 17.30
C LYS A 22 -3.87 -4.24 17.12
N SER A 23 -4.19 -3.36 16.18
CA SER A 23 -5.55 -2.91 15.89
C SER A 23 -6.41 -3.98 15.23
N SER A 24 -5.83 -4.85 14.40
CA SER A 24 -6.58 -5.94 13.75
C SER A 24 -7.20 -6.89 14.76
N LYS A 25 -6.58 -7.06 15.94
CA LYS A 25 -7.11 -7.92 17.02
C LYS A 25 -8.41 -7.38 17.63
N ARG A 26 -8.65 -6.06 17.54
CA ARG A 26 -9.89 -5.43 18.04
C ARG A 26 -11.07 -5.65 17.08
N VAL A 27 -10.79 -5.94 15.81
CA VAL A 27 -11.83 -6.17 14.81
C VAL A 27 -12.17 -7.66 14.81
N ILE A 28 -13.43 -7.97 15.10
CA ILE A 28 -13.95 -9.33 15.15
C ILE A 28 -14.71 -9.62 13.86
N ASN A 29 -14.42 -10.77 13.24
CA ASN A 29 -15.15 -11.20 12.06
C ASN A 29 -16.59 -11.56 12.46
N PRO A 30 -17.62 -10.98 11.80
CA PRO A 30 -19.02 -11.20 12.17
C PRO A 30 -19.48 -12.64 11.94
N VAL A 31 -18.85 -13.35 11.01
CA VAL A 31 -19.16 -14.73 10.62
C VAL A 31 -18.38 -15.73 11.48
N THR A 32 -17.05 -15.62 11.53
CA THR A 32 -16.21 -16.61 12.23
C THR A 32 -16.09 -16.37 13.74
N LYS A 33 -16.56 -15.21 14.22
CA LYS A 33 -16.44 -14.74 15.63
C LYS A 33 -15.00 -14.72 16.16
N GLN A 34 -14.01 -14.75 15.28
CA GLN A 34 -12.59 -14.67 15.63
C GLN A 34 -12.00 -13.31 15.25
N PRO A 35 -10.95 -12.86 15.95
CA PRO A 35 -10.24 -11.63 15.59
C PRO A 35 -9.50 -11.79 14.27
N PHE A 36 -9.38 -10.69 13.51
CA PHE A 36 -8.62 -10.70 12.26
C PHE A 36 -7.11 -10.85 12.54
N ARG A 37 -6.49 -11.82 11.87
CA ARG A 37 -5.04 -12.00 11.85
C ARG A 37 -4.48 -11.50 10.53
N VAL A 38 -3.90 -10.30 10.55
CA VAL A 38 -3.28 -9.69 9.36
C VAL A 38 -1.84 -10.16 9.22
N LYS A 39 -1.40 -10.38 7.98
CA LYS A 39 0.01 -10.55 7.66
C LYS A 39 0.55 -9.20 7.21
N PHE A 40 1.63 -8.74 7.83
CA PHE A 40 2.30 -7.53 7.38
C PHE A 40 3.73 -7.85 6.98
N GLY A 41 4.18 -7.27 5.88
CA GLY A 41 5.56 -7.38 5.44
C GLY A 41 5.99 -6.14 4.69
N PHE A 42 7.25 -5.73 4.86
CA PHE A 42 7.80 -4.58 4.15
C PHE A 42 9.26 -4.77 3.72
N HIS A 43 9.58 -4.07 2.63
CA HIS A 43 10.88 -4.08 1.99
C HIS A 43 11.22 -2.68 1.48
N SER A 44 12.49 -2.32 1.55
CA SER A 44 13.00 -1.00 1.16
C SER A 44 13.96 -1.14 -0.01
N GLY A 45 13.73 -0.32 -1.03
CA GLY A 45 14.51 -0.33 -2.26
C GLY A 45 14.01 0.72 -3.25
N PRO A 46 14.68 0.87 -4.40
CA PRO A 46 14.28 1.82 -5.43
C PRO A 46 12.93 1.43 -6.04
N ALA A 47 12.10 2.43 -6.31
CA ALA A 47 10.82 2.25 -6.99
C ALA A 47 10.54 3.45 -7.89
N VAL A 48 9.74 3.22 -8.94
CA VAL A 48 9.29 4.26 -9.86
C VAL A 48 7.79 4.44 -9.68
N GLY A 49 7.36 5.66 -9.38
CA GLY A 49 5.94 6.01 -9.29
C GLY A 49 5.46 6.75 -10.53
N GLY A 50 4.21 6.51 -10.93
CA GLY A 50 3.60 7.18 -12.07
C GLY A 50 2.09 7.03 -12.12
N ILE A 51 1.47 7.79 -13.02
CA ILE A 51 0.04 7.68 -13.33
C ILE A 51 -0.14 6.73 -14.52
N VAL A 52 -1.06 5.78 -14.40
CA VAL A 52 -1.38 4.78 -15.41
C VAL A 52 -2.82 4.93 -15.86
N GLY A 53 -3.07 4.70 -17.15
CA GLY A 53 -4.39 4.78 -17.77
C GLY A 53 -4.66 6.14 -18.40
N ALA A 54 -5.43 6.16 -19.49
CA ALA A 54 -5.76 7.39 -20.23
C ALA A 54 -7.15 7.96 -19.85
N LYS A 55 -8.08 7.10 -19.44
CA LYS A 55 -9.44 7.48 -19.02
C LYS A 55 -9.64 7.36 -17.50
N ASN A 56 -8.93 6.42 -16.89
CA ASN A 56 -8.98 6.15 -15.45
C ASN A 56 -7.56 6.20 -14.87
N TYR A 57 -7.12 7.40 -14.49
CA TYR A 57 -5.76 7.66 -14.04
C TYR A 57 -5.47 7.07 -12.65
N GLN A 58 -4.81 5.92 -12.55
CA GLN A 58 -4.42 5.34 -11.25
C GLN A 58 -2.96 5.66 -10.92
N TYR A 59 -2.67 6.03 -9.68
CA TYR A 59 -1.28 6.11 -9.23
C TYR A 59 -0.77 4.70 -8.96
N CYS A 60 0.32 4.33 -9.63
CA CYS A 60 0.93 3.03 -9.52
C CYS A 60 2.42 3.17 -9.21
N LEU A 61 2.91 2.27 -8.37
CA LEU A 61 4.34 2.08 -8.15
C LEU A 61 4.79 0.86 -8.96
N PHE A 62 5.99 0.94 -9.53
CA PHE A 62 6.63 -0.12 -10.29
C PHE A 62 8.06 -0.34 -9.80
N GLY A 63 8.54 -1.58 -9.95
CA GLY A 63 9.90 -1.96 -9.62
C GLY A 63 9.99 -3.27 -8.87
N ASP A 64 11.21 -3.79 -8.79
CA ASP A 64 11.53 -5.03 -8.09
C ASP A 64 11.23 -4.95 -6.58
N THR A 65 11.35 -3.76 -5.99
CA THR A 65 11.05 -3.52 -4.57
C THR A 65 9.63 -3.96 -4.19
N ILE A 66 8.64 -3.70 -5.05
CA ILE A 66 7.23 -4.00 -4.76
C ILE A 66 6.96 -5.49 -4.92
N ASN A 67 7.60 -6.11 -5.91
CA ASN A 67 7.56 -7.56 -6.10
C ASN A 67 8.24 -8.29 -4.95
N THR A 68 9.33 -7.75 -4.41
CA THR A 68 10.01 -8.32 -3.25
C THR A 68 9.17 -8.11 -1.99
N ALA A 69 8.62 -6.91 -1.77
CA ALA A 69 7.73 -6.62 -0.65
C ALA A 69 6.52 -7.58 -0.61
N SER A 70 5.89 -7.84 -1.76
CA SER A 70 4.77 -8.78 -1.82
C SER A 70 5.19 -10.20 -1.42
N ARG A 71 6.39 -10.65 -1.81
CA ARG A 71 6.96 -11.96 -1.40
C ARG A 71 7.29 -12.02 0.08
N ILE A 72 7.81 -10.93 0.65
CA ILE A 72 8.03 -10.83 2.11
C ILE A 72 6.69 -10.99 2.84
N THR A 73 5.65 -10.29 2.40
CA THR A 73 4.32 -10.40 3.03
C THR A 73 3.71 -11.80 2.88
N THR A 74 3.81 -12.44 1.70
CA THR A 74 3.22 -13.77 1.48
C THR A 74 3.91 -14.87 2.27
N THR A 75 5.24 -14.81 2.39
CA THR A 75 6.05 -15.76 3.19
C THR A 75 5.99 -15.50 4.70
N GLY A 76 5.32 -14.42 5.12
CA GLY A 76 5.12 -14.05 6.52
C GLY A 76 4.06 -14.88 7.25
N GLU A 77 4.11 -14.79 8.58
CA GLU A 77 3.18 -15.45 9.51
C GLU A 77 2.02 -14.50 9.90
N PRO A 78 0.77 -14.97 10.01
CA PRO A 78 -0.34 -14.15 10.47
C PRO A 78 -0.10 -13.58 11.87
N GLY A 79 -0.36 -12.29 12.07
CA GLY A 79 -0.19 -11.61 13.35
C GLY A 79 1.25 -11.22 13.67
N ARG A 80 2.17 -11.37 12.71
CA ARG A 80 3.56 -10.91 12.82
C ARG A 80 3.91 -9.95 11.68
N VAL A 81 4.94 -9.15 11.91
CA VAL A 81 5.48 -8.21 10.94
C VAL A 81 6.80 -8.74 10.38
N HIS A 82 6.82 -9.04 9.09
CA HIS A 82 7.97 -9.63 8.39
C HIS A 82 8.83 -8.55 7.72
N VAL A 83 10.13 -8.59 7.93
CA VAL A 83 11.07 -7.56 7.47
C VAL A 83 12.16 -8.19 6.61
N SER A 84 12.39 -7.60 5.44
CA SER A 84 13.52 -7.95 4.59
C SER A 84 14.87 -7.50 5.17
N ASP A 85 15.97 -8.10 4.70
CA ASP A 85 17.35 -7.69 5.01
C ASP A 85 17.62 -6.20 4.75
N THR A 86 17.17 -5.65 3.62
CA THR A 86 17.42 -4.24 3.28
C THR A 86 16.67 -3.28 4.20
N SER A 87 15.44 -3.61 4.58
CA SER A 87 14.69 -2.82 5.56
C SER A 87 15.25 -2.96 6.96
N TYR A 88 15.72 -4.16 7.32
CA TYR A 88 16.42 -4.39 8.58
C TYR A 88 17.69 -3.54 8.68
N ALA A 89 18.45 -3.37 7.60
CA ALA A 89 19.62 -2.50 7.59
C ALA A 89 19.31 -1.03 7.92
N LEU A 90 18.07 -0.57 7.69
CA LEU A 90 17.60 0.77 8.07
C LEU A 90 17.05 0.85 9.50
N LEU A 91 16.80 -0.29 10.13
CA LEU A 91 16.23 -0.41 11.48
C LEU A 91 17.27 -0.88 12.50
N LYS A 92 18.34 -1.56 12.10
CA LYS A 92 19.33 -2.16 13.01
C LYS A 92 20.02 -1.14 13.91
N ASP A 93 20.21 0.08 13.42
CA ASP A 93 20.85 1.18 14.14
C ASP A 93 19.80 2.07 14.84
N SER A 94 18.51 1.73 14.69
CA SER A 94 17.41 2.44 15.32
C SER A 94 17.27 2.01 16.77
N GLN A 95 17.21 2.98 17.68
CA GLN A 95 16.87 2.74 19.08
C GLN A 95 15.37 2.51 19.31
N TYR A 96 14.55 2.63 18.27
CA TYR A 96 13.08 2.68 18.38
C TYR A 96 12.40 1.32 18.26
N PHE A 97 13.07 0.30 17.69
CA PHE A 97 12.43 -0.96 17.34
C PHE A 97 13.29 -2.17 17.67
N GLU A 98 12.64 -3.20 18.21
CA GLU A 98 13.26 -4.50 18.47
C GLU A 98 12.98 -5.46 17.31
N THR A 99 14.03 -6.11 16.84
CA THR A 99 13.96 -7.06 15.73
C THR A 99 14.63 -8.38 16.11
N GLN A 100 14.11 -9.46 15.56
CA GLN A 100 14.62 -10.82 15.77
C GLN A 100 14.98 -11.45 14.44
N HIS A 101 16.16 -12.06 14.35
CA HIS A 101 16.55 -12.82 13.17
C HIS A 101 15.65 -14.05 13.01
N ARG A 102 15.07 -14.22 11.81
CA ARG A 102 14.22 -15.36 11.46
C ARG A 102 15.01 -16.48 10.80
N GLY A 103 16.04 -16.12 10.01
CA GLY A 103 16.76 -17.03 9.13
C GLY A 103 16.52 -16.76 7.65
N LYS A 104 17.01 -17.69 6.83
CA LYS A 104 16.92 -17.64 5.37
C LYS A 104 15.51 -18.00 4.89
N THR A 105 14.96 -17.16 4.04
CA THR A 105 13.68 -17.35 3.36
C THR A 105 13.88 -17.38 1.86
N GLU A 106 13.28 -18.37 1.20
CA GLU A 106 13.27 -18.43 -0.26
C GLU A 106 12.28 -17.43 -0.85
N LEU A 107 12.80 -16.53 -1.68
CA LEU A 107 12.04 -15.56 -2.44
C LEU A 107 12.15 -15.94 -3.92
N LYS A 108 11.04 -16.38 -4.52
CA LYS A 108 11.03 -16.80 -5.93
C LYS A 108 11.64 -15.72 -6.84
N GLY A 109 12.60 -16.10 -7.69
CA GLY A 109 13.31 -15.19 -8.59
C GLY A 109 14.42 -14.32 -7.95
N LYS A 110 14.58 -14.35 -6.62
CA LYS A 110 15.67 -13.69 -5.87
C LYS A 110 16.61 -14.67 -5.19
N GLY A 111 16.18 -15.91 -4.98
CA GLY A 111 16.93 -16.92 -4.23
C GLY A 111 16.62 -16.83 -2.73
N THR A 112 17.54 -17.31 -1.89
CA THR A 112 17.42 -17.22 -0.44
C THR A 112 17.89 -15.86 0.06
N SER A 113 17.09 -15.18 0.88
CA SER A 113 17.49 -13.95 1.58
C SER A 113 17.32 -14.10 3.09
N GLU A 114 18.17 -13.43 3.86
CA GLU A 114 18.01 -13.34 5.31
C GLU A 114 16.81 -12.45 5.65
N THR A 115 16.05 -12.85 6.65
CA THR A 115 14.82 -12.15 7.03
C THR A 115 14.69 -12.01 8.54
N TYR A 116 13.85 -11.07 8.96
CA TYR A 116 13.73 -10.66 10.35
C TYR A 116 12.26 -10.49 10.73
N TRP A 117 11.95 -10.73 11.99
CA TRP A 117 10.69 -10.36 12.61
C TRP A 117 10.84 -9.03 13.32
N LEU A 118 9.89 -8.13 13.13
CA LEU A 118 9.74 -6.96 13.99
C LEU A 118 8.92 -7.37 15.21
N ILE A 119 9.53 -7.31 16.39
CA ILE A 119 8.95 -7.80 17.65
C ILE A 119 8.04 -6.75 18.27
N GLY A 120 8.53 -5.51 18.36
CA GLY A 120 7.79 -4.44 18.99
C GLY A 120 8.56 -3.12 19.02
N PRO A 121 7.89 -2.06 19.47
CA PRO A 121 8.53 -0.79 19.73
C PRO A 121 9.32 -0.86 21.05
N THR A 122 10.42 -0.12 21.13
CA THR A 122 11.12 0.14 22.39
C THR A 122 10.40 1.23 23.19
N PRO A 123 10.67 1.37 24.50
CA PRO A 123 10.13 2.48 25.30
C PRO A 123 10.45 3.86 24.71
N ALA A 124 11.62 4.01 24.08
CA ALA A 124 12.03 5.25 23.43
C ALA A 124 11.10 5.64 22.27
N TYR A 125 10.58 4.66 21.52
CA TYR A 125 9.61 4.92 20.47
C TYR A 125 8.26 5.33 21.05
N THR A 126 7.76 4.62 22.06
CA THR A 126 6.48 4.96 22.69
C THR A 126 6.46 6.38 23.25
N SER A 127 7.52 6.80 23.94
CA SER A 127 7.63 8.18 24.44
C SER A 127 7.68 9.25 23.34
N LEU A 128 8.14 8.89 22.14
CA LEU A 128 8.22 9.80 21.00
C LEU A 128 6.83 10.03 20.35
N ILE A 129 5.99 9.01 20.28
CA ILE A 129 4.62 9.13 19.73
C ILE A 129 3.62 9.68 20.76
N ASP A 130 3.80 9.42 22.06
CA ASP A 130 2.91 9.95 23.10
C ASP A 130 3.04 11.47 23.31
N GLN A 131 4.17 12.06 22.92
CA GLN A 131 4.39 13.52 22.96
C GLN A 131 3.60 14.27 21.87
N ASP A 132 3.22 13.58 20.81
CA ASP A 132 2.45 14.11 19.69
C ASP A 132 0.99 13.61 19.76
N GLN A 133 0.36 13.65 20.95
CA GLN A 133 -1.10 13.57 21.00
C GLN A 133 -1.64 14.63 20.04
N TYR A 134 -2.14 14.18 18.88
CA TYR A 134 -3.06 14.96 18.09
C TYR A 134 -4.21 15.28 19.03
N ASP A 135 -4.32 16.54 19.43
CA ASP A 135 -5.57 17.11 19.91
C ASP A 135 -6.60 16.80 18.84
N MET A 136 -7.36 15.74 19.06
CA MET A 136 -8.56 15.43 18.33
C MET A 136 -9.61 16.43 18.81
N ASP A 137 -9.41 17.72 18.50
CA ASP A 137 -10.49 18.67 18.53
C ASP A 137 -11.49 18.18 17.49
N ASP A 138 -12.66 17.77 17.96
CA ASP A 138 -13.82 17.35 17.20
C ASP A 138 -14.25 18.46 16.22
N GLU A 139 -13.59 18.58 15.07
CA GLU A 139 -14.12 19.34 13.94
C GLU A 139 -15.04 18.40 13.13
N GLU A 140 -16.24 18.19 13.66
CA GLU A 140 -17.39 17.64 12.94
C GLU A 140 -17.49 18.33 11.57
N PRO A 141 -17.29 17.62 10.44
CA PRO A 141 -17.35 18.24 9.13
C PRO A 141 -18.76 18.78 8.89
N SER A 142 -18.91 20.11 8.86
CA SER A 142 -20.21 20.76 8.69
C SER A 142 -20.98 20.18 7.48
N GLU A 143 -22.27 19.91 7.72
CA GLU A 143 -23.30 19.43 6.77
C GLU A 143 -23.28 20.11 5.38
N LEU A 144 -22.76 21.34 5.30
CA LEU A 144 -22.64 22.11 4.06
C LEU A 144 -21.67 21.50 3.02
N SER A 145 -20.67 20.72 3.45
CA SER A 145 -19.67 20.12 2.54
C SER A 145 -20.23 18.93 1.75
N TYR A 146 -21.04 18.08 2.39
CA TYR A 146 -21.71 16.94 1.75
C TYR A 146 -22.79 17.39 0.75
N GLN A 147 -23.51 18.48 1.06
CA GLN A 147 -24.55 19.01 0.18
C GLN A 147 -23.96 19.66 -1.09
N GLN A 148 -22.73 20.17 -1.05
CA GLN A 148 -22.06 20.72 -2.23
C GLN A 148 -21.58 19.61 -3.17
N ALA A 149 -21.08 18.49 -2.63
CA ALA A 149 -20.70 17.32 -3.43
C ALA A 149 -21.90 16.68 -4.16
N THR A 150 -23.07 16.61 -3.51
CA THR A 150 -24.29 16.01 -4.08
C THR A 150 -25.03 16.93 -5.05
N LYS A 151 -24.92 18.27 -4.92
CA LYS A 151 -25.49 19.22 -5.89
C LYS A 151 -24.75 19.23 -7.24
N ALA A 152 -23.44 18.98 -7.24
CA ALA A 152 -22.65 18.89 -8.47
C ALA A 152 -23.03 17.67 -9.33
N GLU A 153 -23.54 16.60 -8.72
CA GLU A 153 -23.89 15.35 -9.40
C GLU A 153 -25.29 15.39 -10.06
N ASN A 154 -26.18 16.27 -9.61
CA ASN A 154 -27.57 16.35 -10.09
C ASN A 154 -27.78 17.28 -11.31
N ASN A 155 -26.76 18.04 -11.74
CA ASN A 155 -26.87 18.97 -12.87
C ASN A 155 -26.15 18.47 -14.15
N ALA A 156 -25.69 17.23 -14.16
CA ALA A 156 -25.25 16.55 -15.38
C ALA A 156 -26.49 15.99 -16.11
N PRO A 157 -26.62 16.17 -17.44
CA PRO A 157 -27.79 15.69 -18.17
C PRO A 157 -27.90 14.15 -18.05
N ARG A 158 -28.98 13.69 -17.41
CA ARG A 158 -29.33 12.28 -17.25
C ARG A 158 -30.01 11.77 -18.52
N SER A 159 -29.34 10.92 -19.29
CA SER A 159 -30.01 9.94 -20.16
C SER A 159 -29.67 8.53 -19.65
N PHE A 160 -30.57 7.97 -18.86
CA PHE A 160 -30.52 6.55 -18.47
C PHE A 160 -31.37 5.74 -19.44
N ALA A 161 -30.81 4.65 -19.97
CA ALA A 161 -31.58 3.46 -20.28
C ALA A 161 -30.68 2.21 -20.15
N ASN A 162 -31.15 1.31 -19.28
CA ASN A 162 -30.69 -0.04 -18.98
C ASN A 162 -30.62 -0.90 -20.26
N THR A 163 -29.94 -2.04 -20.42
CA THR A 163 -29.74 -3.22 -19.54
C THR A 163 -28.88 -4.24 -20.34
N SER A 164 -27.96 -5.00 -19.73
CA SER A 164 -27.75 -6.45 -20.00
C SER A 164 -26.72 -7.10 -19.05
N PRO A 165 -26.87 -8.39 -18.70
CA PRO A 165 -26.41 -8.97 -17.45
C PRO A 165 -25.06 -9.67 -17.62
N ASN A 166 -23.95 -9.01 -17.30
CA ASN A 166 -22.72 -9.71 -16.90
C ASN A 166 -21.89 -8.74 -16.06
N GLY A 167 -21.83 -9.01 -14.76
CA GLY A 167 -21.30 -8.11 -13.73
C GLY A 167 -19.83 -7.77 -13.91
N HIS A 168 -19.55 -6.74 -14.70
CA HIS A 168 -18.28 -6.05 -14.77
C HIS A 168 -18.47 -4.66 -14.15
N LEU A 169 -17.81 -4.40 -13.00
CA LEU A 169 -17.84 -3.07 -12.38
C LEU A 169 -17.20 -2.06 -13.33
N ALA A 170 -17.98 -1.05 -13.73
CA ALA A 170 -17.51 0.06 -14.54
C ALA A 170 -16.57 0.97 -13.72
N PRO A 171 -15.50 1.51 -14.33
CA PRO A 171 -14.53 2.35 -13.63
C PRO A 171 -15.05 3.79 -13.44
N VAL A 172 -14.72 4.36 -12.28
CA VAL A 172 -15.05 5.74 -11.86
C VAL A 172 -14.37 6.77 -12.78
N PRO A 173 -15.08 7.81 -13.28
CA PRO A 173 -14.50 8.83 -14.15
C PRO A 173 -13.59 9.80 -13.37
N ARG A 174 -12.47 10.22 -13.98
CA ARG A 174 -11.59 11.28 -13.45
C ARG A 174 -11.61 12.52 -14.35
N THR A 175 -11.57 13.68 -13.70
CA THR A 175 -11.51 15.02 -14.28
C THR A 175 -10.15 15.30 -14.93
N PRO A 176 -10.09 16.14 -15.98
CA PRO A 176 -8.84 16.43 -16.68
C PRO A 176 -8.02 17.50 -15.96
N VAL A 177 -6.74 17.22 -15.71
CA VAL A 177 -5.74 18.24 -15.32
C VAL A 177 -5.11 18.79 -16.60
N LYS A 178 -5.21 20.11 -16.81
CA LYS A 178 -4.59 20.80 -17.95
C LYS A 178 -3.07 20.81 -17.78
N SER A 179 -2.34 20.21 -18.73
CA SER A 179 -0.88 20.37 -18.85
C SER A 179 -0.57 21.36 -19.97
N ASN A 180 0.33 22.29 -19.67
CA ASN A 180 0.79 23.32 -20.59
C ASN A 180 1.81 22.69 -21.57
N ILE A 181 1.41 22.56 -22.83
CA ILE A 181 2.23 21.99 -23.90
C ILE A 181 3.13 23.10 -24.45
N ASN A 182 4.43 23.01 -24.22
CA ASN A 182 5.40 23.59 -25.16
C ASN A 182 6.66 22.72 -25.30
N LYS A 183 6.83 22.22 -26.53
CA LYS A 183 8.01 21.70 -27.23
C LYS A 183 8.72 20.45 -26.66
N ARG A 184 8.54 19.31 -27.36
CA ARG A 184 9.52 18.22 -27.46
C ARG A 184 10.11 18.17 -28.88
N PRO A 185 11.42 17.95 -29.07
CA PRO A 185 11.96 17.51 -30.34
C PRO A 185 11.71 16.01 -30.55
N SER A 186 11.50 15.61 -31.80
CA SER A 186 11.23 14.24 -32.24
C SER A 186 12.50 13.40 -32.25
N LEU A 187 12.49 12.24 -31.58
CA LEU A 187 13.41 11.15 -31.88
C LEU A 187 12.62 9.84 -32.06
N SER A 188 12.89 9.23 -33.20
CA SER A 188 12.26 8.06 -33.80
C SER A 188 12.68 6.74 -33.16
N GLY A 189 11.72 5.85 -32.98
CA GLY A 189 11.86 4.42 -33.31
C GLY A 189 12.64 3.53 -32.35
N SER A 190 11.93 2.86 -31.44
CA SER A 190 12.25 1.49 -31.03
C SER A 190 10.99 0.81 -30.46
N GLN A 191 10.53 -0.23 -31.15
CA GLN A 191 9.37 -1.06 -30.78
C GLN A 191 9.59 -1.74 -29.42
N CYS A 192 8.59 -1.68 -28.54
CA CYS A 192 8.53 -2.50 -27.33
C CYS A 192 7.90 -3.87 -27.67
N PRO A 193 8.59 -5.01 -27.49
CA PRO A 193 8.05 -6.32 -27.81
C PRO A 193 7.63 -7.05 -26.53
N PHE A 194 6.34 -7.10 -26.18
CA PHE A 194 5.81 -8.21 -25.38
C PHE A 194 4.34 -8.47 -25.76
N SER A 195 4.21 -9.38 -26.71
CA SER A 195 3.00 -10.14 -27.04
C SER A 195 2.63 -11.06 -25.87
N GLY A 196 1.33 -11.33 -25.75
CA GLY A 196 0.65 -11.86 -24.58
C GLY A 196 1.19 -13.18 -24.01
N HIS A 197 1.16 -13.27 -22.69
CA HIS A 197 1.12 -14.53 -21.97
C HIS A 197 -0.17 -14.58 -21.15
N LYS A 198 -1.11 -15.43 -21.59
CA LYS A 198 -2.32 -15.79 -20.85
C LYS A 198 -1.91 -16.52 -19.58
N ILE A 199 -2.34 -16.03 -18.43
CA ILE A 199 -2.22 -16.76 -17.16
C ILE A 199 -3.34 -17.80 -17.15
N GLY A 200 -2.98 -19.08 -17.32
CA GLY A 200 -3.89 -20.21 -17.18
C GLY A 200 -4.19 -20.48 -15.71
N ILE A 201 -5.48 -20.66 -15.40
CA ILE A 201 -5.96 -21.16 -14.12
C ILE A 201 -6.35 -22.62 -14.38
N GLU A 202 -5.58 -23.56 -13.86
CA GLU A 202 -5.94 -24.99 -13.86
C GLU A 202 -6.95 -25.26 -12.72
N PRO A 203 -8.04 -26.00 -12.96
CA PRO A 203 -8.97 -26.38 -11.91
C PRO A 203 -8.44 -27.59 -11.12
N PHE A 204 -8.60 -27.55 -9.80
CA PHE A 204 -8.38 -28.70 -8.92
C PHE A 204 -9.39 -29.81 -9.24
N GLY A 205 -8.88 -31.00 -9.56
CA GLY A 205 -9.67 -32.22 -9.69
C GLY A 205 -10.08 -32.81 -8.33
N MET A 206 -11.19 -33.54 -8.36
CA MET A 206 -11.48 -34.69 -7.50
C MET A 206 -11.40 -35.95 -8.35
#